data_AF-A0A800KB89-F1
#
_entry.id   AF-A0A800KB89-F1
#
_cell.length_a   1.000
_cell.length_b   1.000
_cell.length_c   1.000
_cell.angle_alpha   90.00
_cell.angle_beta   90.00
_cell.angle_gamma   90.00
#
_symmetry.space_group_name_H-M   'P 1'
#
loop_
_entity.id
_entity.type
_entity.pdbx_description
1 polymer ?
#
loop_
_entity_poly.entity_id
_entity_poly.type
_entity_poly.pdbx_seq_one_letter_code
_entity_poly.pdbx_strand_id
1 'polypeptide(L)'
;MITYSATINVECMGEFDECGVCNGGGIEEGACDCDGNVEDCAGVCGGSAYVDECDVCDSDFGNDCTQDCLGVWGGDAVEDMCGTCDNDASNDCVQDDCGVWGGDGNCNINGIPVDWIRNHNITAGGDIAFCVQPTIDGGFILSGAANYQGMLLKTDSQGLLEWSQIYERGVDDVLNSVIQSSDGGFVATGYYTNPFPGMMDLWIIKTDESGNIQWEESYGTNNKNNWGSDIIEYSDGGYIVTGTKNDDGDNANATLRKYNSGGSLLWSETYSSSDYDEGISLIETSDGNFVLVGFSGTSHGAYKHFMVKVDADGNEIWKKRFGTNTQQSLNAVCESPDGNYVAAGYCNNYSNAYIVQRESNSGDMQWNNCYDNNGYEWINDIIPASDGGYYLLDKYFYLIKADENGDIVWSVELDYANQSLIELDNGTLILAGNESSIWLFPLDPSIID
;
A
#
# COMPACT_ATOMS: atom_id res chain seq x y z
N MET A 1 59.72 -74.60 -2.95
CA MET A 1 59.61 -74.27 -1.51
C MET A 1 58.14 -74.03 -1.23
N ILE A 2 57.53 -74.91 -0.45
CA ILE A 2 56.15 -74.79 0.04
C ILE A 2 56.30 -74.46 1.52
N THR A 3 55.81 -73.31 1.97
CA THR A 3 55.78 -72.90 3.38
C THR A 3 54.35 -73.01 3.89
N TYR A 4 54.14 -73.98 4.78
CA TYR A 4 52.96 -74.03 5.65
C TYR A 4 53.27 -73.18 6.89
N SER A 5 52.40 -72.22 7.21
CA SER A 5 52.43 -71.52 8.51
C SER A 5 51.67 -72.35 9.54
N ALA A 6 52.36 -72.74 10.62
CA ALA A 6 51.76 -73.38 11.78
C ALA A 6 51.28 -72.32 12.76
N THR A 7 50.00 -72.37 13.16
CA THR A 7 49.46 -71.58 14.27
C THR A 7 49.52 -72.45 15.53
N ILE A 8 50.13 -71.90 16.58
CA ILE A 8 50.32 -72.56 17.88
C ILE A 8 49.02 -72.45 18.68
N ASN A 9 48.44 -73.58 19.10
CA ASN A 9 47.37 -73.64 20.10
C ASN A 9 47.99 -73.35 21.48
N VAL A 10 47.54 -72.28 22.14
CA VAL A 10 47.81 -72.05 23.57
C VAL A 10 46.68 -72.72 24.34
N GLU A 11 46.98 -73.81 25.06
CA GLU A 11 46.01 -74.49 25.92
C GLU A 11 45.70 -73.61 27.14
N CYS A 12 44.47 -73.10 27.23
CA CYS A 12 43.95 -72.47 28.44
C CYS A 12 43.74 -73.53 29.52
N MET A 13 44.37 -73.35 30.70
CA MET A 13 44.18 -74.22 31.86
C MET A 13 43.09 -73.67 32.79
N GLY A 14 41.88 -73.47 32.26
CA GLY A 14 40.73 -72.89 32.97
C GLY A 14 39.48 -72.81 32.07
N GLU A 15 38.41 -72.19 32.57
CA GLU A 15 37.25 -71.86 31.74
C GLU A 15 37.48 -70.49 31.06
N PHE A 16 37.01 -70.37 29.83
CA PHE A 16 36.90 -69.09 29.15
C PHE A 16 35.65 -68.39 29.68
N ASP A 17 35.76 -67.09 29.94
CA ASP A 17 34.59 -66.27 30.24
C ASP A 17 33.77 -65.98 28.96
N GLU A 18 32.66 -65.25 29.13
CA GLU A 18 31.77 -64.82 28.06
C GLU A 18 32.49 -63.98 26.98
N CYS A 19 33.68 -63.45 27.29
CA CYS A 19 34.52 -62.63 26.44
C CYS A 19 35.65 -63.41 25.75
N GLY A 20 35.72 -64.74 25.97
CA GLY A 20 36.75 -65.59 25.38
C GLY A 20 38.13 -65.38 26.00
N VAL A 21 38.21 -64.77 27.19
CA VAL A 21 39.45 -64.58 27.95
C VAL A 21 39.62 -65.71 28.96
N CYS A 22 40.76 -66.41 28.89
CA CYS A 22 41.07 -67.54 29.77
C CYS A 22 41.19 -67.07 31.24
N ASN A 23 40.30 -67.57 32.12
CA ASN A 23 40.15 -67.09 33.51
C ASN A 23 39.84 -65.58 33.62
N GLY A 24 39.14 -65.01 32.63
CA GLY A 24 38.68 -63.62 32.68
C GLY A 24 37.51 -63.41 33.64
N GLY A 25 37.16 -62.14 33.85
CA GLY A 25 36.11 -61.71 34.79
C GLY A 25 34.69 -61.74 34.21
N GLY A 26 34.54 -62.06 32.92
CA GLY A 26 33.29 -61.90 32.19
C GLY A 26 32.97 -60.44 31.86
N ILE A 27 31.73 -60.19 31.49
CA ILE A 27 31.20 -58.84 31.25
C ILE A 27 31.08 -58.11 32.58
N GLU A 28 31.57 -56.87 32.66
CA GLU A 28 31.50 -56.04 33.88
C GLU A 28 30.05 -55.69 34.25
N GLU A 29 29.78 -55.50 35.55
CA GLU A 29 28.43 -55.17 36.03
C GLU A 29 27.95 -53.83 35.46
N GLY A 30 26.84 -53.85 34.73
CA GLY A 30 26.29 -52.69 34.02
C GLY A 30 26.75 -52.57 32.55
N ALA A 31 27.71 -53.38 32.12
CA ALA A 31 28.08 -53.53 30.71
C ALA A 31 27.23 -54.63 30.04
N CYS A 32 27.02 -54.49 28.74
CA CYS A 32 26.28 -55.44 27.90
C CYS A 32 27.19 -56.20 26.92
N ASP A 33 28.46 -55.82 26.83
CA ASP A 33 29.49 -56.52 26.08
C ASP A 33 30.87 -56.46 26.76
N CYS A 34 31.83 -57.12 26.14
CA CYS A 34 33.19 -57.26 26.63
C CYS A 34 34.07 -56.02 26.41
N ASP A 35 33.57 -55.03 25.68
CA ASP A 35 34.24 -53.76 25.43
C ASP A 35 33.82 -52.69 26.47
N GLY A 36 32.93 -53.05 27.39
CA GLY A 36 32.45 -52.17 28.47
C GLY A 36 31.33 -51.23 28.02
N ASN A 37 30.66 -51.52 26.90
CA ASN A 37 29.53 -50.72 26.45
C ASN A 37 28.32 -50.93 27.36
N VAL A 38 27.48 -49.92 27.49
CA VAL A 38 26.22 -49.94 28.26
C VAL A 38 25.05 -49.95 27.26
N GLU A 39 23.93 -50.56 27.65
CA GLU A 39 22.70 -50.48 26.85
C GLU A 39 22.19 -49.04 26.80
N ASP A 40 21.82 -48.60 25.60
CA ASP A 40 21.09 -47.36 25.40
C ASP A 40 19.63 -47.52 25.88
N CYS A 41 18.83 -46.46 25.84
CA CYS A 41 17.45 -46.53 26.35
C CYS A 41 16.56 -47.50 25.56
N ALA A 42 16.95 -47.89 24.33
CA ALA A 42 16.24 -48.83 23.47
C ALA A 42 16.70 -50.28 23.70
N GLY A 43 17.60 -50.51 24.66
CA GLY A 43 18.17 -51.82 24.97
C GLY A 43 19.24 -52.27 23.97
N VAL A 44 19.85 -51.34 23.22
CA VAL A 44 20.91 -51.65 22.26
C VAL A 44 22.27 -51.40 22.92
N CYS A 45 23.09 -52.45 23.00
CA CYS A 45 24.42 -52.37 23.56
C CYS A 45 25.34 -51.43 22.76
N GLY A 46 25.85 -50.37 23.39
CA GLY A 46 26.66 -49.34 22.73
C GLY A 46 25.88 -48.47 21.73
N GLY A 47 24.54 -48.49 21.81
CA GLY A 47 23.68 -47.65 20.99
C GLY A 47 23.74 -46.17 21.38
N SER A 48 23.13 -45.32 20.55
CA SER A 48 23.16 -43.86 20.72
C SER A 48 21.83 -43.26 21.19
N ALA A 49 20.82 -44.08 21.46
CA ALA A 49 19.52 -43.57 21.89
C ALA A 49 19.54 -43.11 23.36
N TYR A 50 18.89 -42.00 23.67
CA TYR A 50 18.69 -41.53 25.04
C TYR A 50 17.22 -41.15 25.27
N VAL A 51 16.84 -41.09 26.54
CA VAL A 51 15.50 -40.63 26.93
C VAL A 51 15.52 -39.10 26.94
N ASP A 52 14.70 -38.46 26.11
CA ASP A 52 14.54 -37.01 26.09
C ASP A 52 13.75 -36.51 27.34
N GLU A 53 13.58 -35.21 27.48
CA GLU A 53 12.87 -34.59 28.61
C GLU A 53 11.34 -34.84 28.58
N CYS A 54 10.84 -35.59 27.60
CA CYS A 54 9.46 -36.06 27.47
C CYS A 54 9.32 -37.59 27.54
N ASP A 55 10.31 -38.25 28.12
CA ASP A 55 10.36 -39.70 28.31
C ASP A 55 10.34 -40.52 26.99
N VAL A 56 10.70 -39.90 25.85
CA VAL A 56 10.81 -40.58 24.56
C VAL A 56 12.24 -41.07 24.36
N CYS A 57 12.38 -42.35 24.08
CA CYS A 57 13.67 -42.98 23.83
C CYS A 57 13.94 -43.10 22.32
N ASP A 58 14.79 -42.24 21.79
CA ASP A 58 15.36 -42.39 20.44
C ASP A 58 16.69 -41.63 20.29
N SER A 59 17.16 -41.47 19.05
CA SER A 59 18.43 -40.78 18.73
C SER A 59 18.25 -39.61 17.75
N ASP A 60 17.01 -39.17 17.54
CA ASP A 60 16.64 -38.12 16.59
C ASP A 60 16.46 -36.78 17.30
N PHE A 61 17.55 -36.04 17.48
CA PHE A 61 17.54 -34.68 18.06
C PHE A 61 16.55 -33.70 17.40
N GLY A 62 16.00 -34.01 16.22
CA GLY A 62 15.00 -33.21 15.53
C GLY A 62 13.57 -33.40 16.06
N ASN A 63 13.30 -34.43 16.86
CA ASN A 63 11.99 -34.70 17.46
C ASN A 63 11.96 -34.53 18.99
N ASP A 64 13.13 -34.29 19.61
CA ASP A 64 13.25 -33.91 21.02
C ASP A 64 12.24 -32.80 21.35
N CYS A 65 11.44 -33.04 22.38
CA CYS A 65 10.43 -32.07 22.77
C CYS A 65 11.07 -30.76 23.28
N THR A 66 10.39 -29.64 23.06
CA THR A 66 10.80 -28.33 23.58
C THR A 66 9.93 -27.92 24.76
N GLN A 67 10.40 -26.98 25.56
CA GLN A 67 9.59 -26.35 26.60
C GLN A 67 8.53 -25.45 25.97
N ASP A 68 7.30 -25.51 26.49
CA ASP A 68 6.27 -24.52 26.25
C ASP A 68 6.60 -23.20 27.00
N CYS A 69 5.77 -22.16 26.84
CA CYS A 69 6.06 -20.86 27.46
C CYS A 69 5.99 -20.89 29.01
N LEU A 70 5.41 -21.93 29.62
CA LEU A 70 5.39 -22.16 31.07
C LEU A 70 6.61 -22.97 31.56
N GLY A 71 7.50 -23.36 30.65
CA GLY A 71 8.67 -24.17 30.94
C GLY A 71 8.37 -25.67 31.06
N VAL A 72 7.22 -26.14 30.57
CA VAL A 72 6.84 -27.55 30.59
C VAL A 72 7.34 -28.22 29.31
N TRP A 73 8.22 -29.21 29.45
CA TRP A 73 8.68 -30.04 28.32
C TRP A 73 7.49 -30.78 27.70
N GLY A 74 7.27 -30.57 26.40
CA GLY A 74 6.14 -31.15 25.67
C GLY A 74 4.76 -30.58 26.04
N GLY A 75 4.72 -29.44 26.74
CA GLY A 75 3.49 -28.72 27.05
C GLY A 75 2.88 -28.01 25.84
N ASP A 76 1.64 -27.53 25.99
CA ASP A 76 0.85 -26.90 24.92
C ASP A 76 0.60 -25.39 25.14
N ALA A 77 1.18 -24.79 26.19
CA ALA A 77 1.01 -23.37 26.46
C ALA A 77 1.77 -22.47 25.47
N VAL A 78 1.11 -21.42 24.97
CA VAL A 78 1.67 -20.46 24.01
C VAL A 78 1.56 -19.06 24.61
N GLU A 79 2.58 -18.24 24.38
CA GLU A 79 2.56 -16.82 24.76
C GLU A 79 1.72 -16.05 23.73
N ASP A 80 0.64 -15.40 24.19
CA ASP A 80 -0.20 -14.55 23.37
C ASP A 80 0.49 -13.23 23.01
N MET A 81 -0.17 -12.41 22.18
CA MET A 81 0.41 -11.17 21.66
C MET A 81 0.55 -10.04 22.70
N CYS A 82 0.10 -10.24 23.94
CA CYS A 82 0.32 -9.35 25.08
C CYS A 82 1.19 -9.97 26.17
N GLY A 83 1.81 -11.12 25.91
CA GLY A 83 2.77 -11.77 26.80
C GLY A 83 2.13 -12.63 27.88
N THR A 84 0.85 -12.98 27.77
CA THR A 84 0.19 -13.95 28.64
C THR A 84 0.47 -15.34 28.12
N CYS A 85 1.04 -16.18 28.96
CA CYS A 85 1.39 -17.54 28.61
C CYS A 85 0.42 -18.52 29.26
N ASP A 86 -0.46 -19.11 28.46
CA ASP A 86 -1.34 -20.21 28.85
C ASP A 86 -1.83 -21.03 27.63
N ASN A 87 -2.83 -21.89 27.82
CA ASN A 87 -3.41 -22.72 26.76
C ASN A 87 -4.92 -22.44 26.54
N ASP A 88 -5.43 -21.33 27.07
CA ASP A 88 -6.82 -20.91 26.98
C ASP A 88 -6.99 -19.80 25.93
N ALA A 89 -7.12 -20.21 24.67
CA ALA A 89 -7.35 -19.31 23.54
C ALA A 89 -8.60 -18.39 23.66
N SER A 90 -9.46 -18.57 24.67
CA SER A 90 -10.59 -17.68 24.91
C SER A 90 -10.22 -16.41 25.67
N ASN A 91 -9.03 -16.37 26.28
CA ASN A 91 -8.54 -15.23 27.03
C ASN A 91 -7.43 -14.45 26.28
N ASP A 92 -6.94 -14.98 25.16
CA ASP A 92 -5.99 -14.33 24.26
C ASP A 92 -6.45 -12.89 24.02
N CYS A 93 -5.56 -11.94 24.28
CA CYS A 93 -5.88 -10.55 24.01
C CYS A 93 -6.11 -10.34 22.51
N VAL A 94 -7.03 -9.42 22.20
CA VAL A 94 -7.29 -8.96 20.85
C VAL A 94 -6.65 -7.60 20.62
N GLN A 95 -6.43 -7.28 19.36
CA GLN A 95 -5.99 -5.96 18.94
C GLN A 95 -7.14 -4.96 19.16
N ASP A 96 -6.84 -3.83 19.78
CA ASP A 96 -7.79 -2.73 19.92
C ASP A 96 -7.96 -1.96 18.60
N ASP A 97 -8.83 -0.96 18.61
CA ASP A 97 -9.13 -0.13 17.44
C ASP A 97 -7.93 0.72 16.95
N CYS A 98 -6.81 0.71 17.67
CA CYS A 98 -5.59 1.44 17.33
C CYS A 98 -4.51 0.53 16.76
N GLY A 99 -4.81 -0.76 16.64
CA GLY A 99 -3.82 -1.74 16.22
C GLY A 99 -2.93 -2.24 17.37
N VAL A 100 -3.31 -2.06 18.64
CA VAL A 100 -2.50 -2.45 19.80
C VAL A 100 -3.11 -3.67 20.51
N TRP A 101 -2.33 -4.76 20.62
CA TRP A 101 -2.74 -5.96 21.36
C TRP A 101 -2.93 -5.65 22.85
N GLY A 102 -4.14 -5.85 23.36
CA GLY A 102 -4.48 -5.54 24.76
C GLY A 102 -4.50 -4.05 25.10
N GLY A 103 -4.61 -3.18 24.09
CA GLY A 103 -4.66 -1.73 24.28
C GLY A 103 -5.94 -1.23 24.95
N ASP A 104 -5.97 0.05 25.32
CA ASP A 104 -7.08 0.68 26.04
C ASP A 104 -8.16 1.25 25.11
N GLY A 105 -7.98 1.11 23.78
CA GLY A 105 -8.89 1.61 22.75
C GLY A 105 -8.82 3.12 22.52
N ASN A 106 -7.84 3.83 23.11
CA ASN A 106 -7.70 5.28 22.93
C ASN A 106 -6.68 5.62 21.83
N CYS A 107 -7.16 5.71 20.59
CA CYS A 107 -6.28 5.97 19.46
C CYS A 107 -5.94 7.45 19.38
N ASN A 108 -4.68 7.75 19.07
CA ASN A 108 -4.26 9.13 18.85
C ASN A 108 -3.15 9.22 17.80
N ILE A 109 -3.14 10.36 17.11
CA ILE A 109 -2.12 10.73 16.14
C ILE A 109 -1.52 12.04 16.60
N ASN A 110 -0.26 12.00 17.04
CA ASN A 110 0.45 13.17 17.60
C ASN A 110 -0.36 13.93 18.67
N GLY A 111 -1.10 13.20 19.52
CA GLY A 111 -1.94 13.77 20.57
C GLY A 111 -3.35 14.19 20.13
N ILE A 112 -3.72 14.01 18.85
CA ILE A 112 -5.09 14.17 18.37
C ILE A 112 -5.85 12.84 18.54
N PRO A 113 -6.94 12.80 19.31
CA PRO A 113 -7.80 11.63 19.38
C PRO A 113 -8.38 11.26 18.00
N VAL A 114 -8.36 9.98 17.66
CA VAL A 114 -9.04 9.43 16.48
C VAL A 114 -9.83 8.19 16.88
N ASP A 115 -10.87 7.84 16.12
CA ASP A 115 -11.74 6.72 16.48
C ASP A 115 -11.05 5.37 16.28
N TRP A 116 -10.26 5.24 15.20
CA TRP A 116 -9.52 4.02 14.89
C TRP A 116 -8.31 4.33 13.99
N ILE A 117 -7.29 3.47 14.04
CA ILE A 117 -6.16 3.51 13.11
C ILE A 117 -5.99 2.12 12.50
N ARG A 118 -5.95 2.05 11.18
CA ARG A 118 -5.82 0.80 10.44
C ARG A 118 -4.54 0.83 9.62
N ASN A 119 -3.78 -0.25 9.74
CA ASN A 119 -2.64 -0.53 8.87
C ASN A 119 -2.92 -1.82 8.11
N HIS A 120 -3.01 -1.73 6.79
CA HIS A 120 -3.19 -2.88 5.92
C HIS A 120 -1.86 -3.22 5.23
N ASN A 121 -1.24 -4.30 5.66
CA ASN A 121 -0.09 -4.90 4.99
C ASN A 121 -0.58 -6.12 4.20
N ILE A 122 -0.84 -5.92 2.92
CA ILE A 122 -1.29 -6.94 1.98
C ILE A 122 -0.11 -7.83 1.58
N THR A 123 1.07 -7.24 1.40
CA THR A 123 2.28 -7.99 1.05
C THR A 123 3.48 -7.59 1.92
N ALA A 124 4.52 -8.43 1.93
CA ALA A 124 5.77 -8.13 2.64
C ALA A 124 6.68 -7.13 1.88
N GLY A 125 6.28 -6.67 0.69
CA GLY A 125 7.13 -5.97 -0.28
C GLY A 125 7.01 -4.45 -0.30
N GLY A 126 6.25 -3.86 0.63
CA GLY A 126 5.88 -2.45 0.61
C GLY A 126 4.58 -2.26 -0.18
N ASP A 127 3.59 -1.70 0.51
CA ASP A 127 2.28 -1.41 -0.04
C ASP A 127 2.01 0.09 0.08
N ILE A 128 1.41 0.67 -0.95
CA ILE A 128 1.02 2.08 -0.98
C ILE A 128 -0.41 2.19 -1.51
N ALA A 129 -1.19 3.08 -0.91
CA ALA A 129 -2.48 3.52 -1.44
C ALA A 129 -2.35 4.99 -1.87
N PHE A 130 -2.72 5.28 -3.12
CA PHE A 130 -2.66 6.62 -3.70
C PHE A 130 -4.00 7.35 -3.63
N CYS A 131 -5.11 6.60 -3.61
CA CYS A 131 -6.46 7.15 -3.64
C CYS A 131 -7.33 6.39 -2.64
N VAL A 132 -8.19 7.13 -1.93
CA VAL A 132 -9.32 6.60 -1.16
C VAL A 132 -10.61 7.23 -1.66
N GLN A 133 -11.67 6.43 -1.76
CA GLN A 133 -13.02 6.91 -2.07
C GLN A 133 -14.06 6.22 -1.18
N PRO A 134 -15.17 6.91 -0.85
CA PRO A 134 -16.26 6.29 -0.13
C PRO A 134 -17.01 5.30 -1.03
N THR A 135 -17.64 4.30 -0.42
CA THR A 135 -18.53 3.37 -1.12
C THR A 135 -19.96 3.50 -0.64
N ILE A 136 -20.93 3.08 -1.47
CA ILE A 136 -22.37 3.25 -1.24
C ILE A 136 -22.88 2.50 0.00
N ASP A 137 -22.16 1.48 0.43
CA ASP A 137 -22.42 0.72 1.66
C ASP A 137 -21.83 1.39 2.92
N GLY A 138 -21.17 2.55 2.77
CA GLY A 138 -20.55 3.31 3.85
C GLY A 138 -19.10 2.93 4.17
N GLY A 139 -18.50 2.00 3.41
CA GLY A 139 -17.09 1.67 3.52
C GLY A 139 -16.16 2.51 2.64
N PHE A 140 -14.95 2.02 2.39
CA PHE A 140 -13.95 2.72 1.58
C PHE A 140 -13.27 1.80 0.57
N ILE A 141 -13.06 2.30 -0.65
CA ILE A 141 -12.23 1.65 -1.66
C ILE A 141 -10.92 2.43 -1.79
N LEU A 142 -9.81 1.70 -1.80
CA LEU A 142 -8.48 2.23 -1.99
C LEU A 142 -7.83 1.62 -3.22
N SER A 143 -7.07 2.43 -3.96
CA SER A 143 -6.20 1.95 -5.04
C SER A 143 -4.75 2.27 -4.78
N GLY A 144 -3.88 1.41 -5.28
CA GLY A 144 -2.46 1.68 -5.29
C GLY A 144 -1.65 0.54 -5.84
N ALA A 145 -0.58 0.19 -5.15
CA ALA A 145 0.28 -0.92 -5.50
C ALA A 145 0.69 -1.73 -4.27
N ALA A 146 0.73 -3.04 -4.43
CA ALA A 146 1.24 -3.99 -3.44
C ALA A 146 2.26 -4.90 -4.12
N ASN A 147 3.49 -4.94 -3.61
CA ASN A 147 4.62 -5.66 -4.25
C ASN A 147 4.80 -5.29 -5.73
N TYR A 148 4.72 -3.99 -6.05
CA TYR A 148 4.80 -3.45 -7.41
C TYR A 148 3.71 -3.95 -8.37
N GLN A 149 2.57 -4.43 -7.86
CA GLN A 149 1.44 -4.86 -8.68
C GLN A 149 0.21 -4.02 -8.33
N GLY A 150 -0.66 -3.75 -9.31
CA GLY A 150 -1.83 -2.89 -9.13
C GLY A 150 -2.77 -3.49 -8.08
N MET A 151 -3.24 -2.68 -7.15
CA MET A 151 -4.02 -3.17 -6.01
C MET A 151 -5.33 -2.39 -5.85
N LEU A 152 -6.41 -3.12 -5.57
CA LEU A 152 -7.61 -2.58 -4.95
C LEU A 152 -7.83 -3.20 -3.57
N LEU A 153 -8.24 -2.38 -2.61
CA LEU A 153 -8.51 -2.76 -1.23
C LEU A 153 -9.83 -2.13 -0.77
N LYS A 154 -10.79 -2.95 -0.36
CA LYS A 154 -12.08 -2.51 0.16
C LYS A 154 -12.18 -2.75 1.66
N THR A 155 -12.66 -1.75 2.37
CA THR A 155 -12.92 -1.79 3.81
C THR A 155 -14.38 -1.47 4.13
N ASP A 156 -14.79 -1.83 5.34
CA ASP A 156 -16.04 -1.37 5.93
C ASP A 156 -15.93 0.07 6.46
N SER A 157 -17.02 0.59 7.04
CA SER A 157 -17.07 1.95 7.60
C SER A 157 -16.11 2.20 8.78
N GLN A 158 -15.56 1.15 9.38
CA GLN A 158 -14.59 1.20 10.49
C GLN A 158 -13.16 0.91 10.00
N GLY A 159 -12.94 0.95 8.68
CA GLY A 159 -11.67 0.70 8.04
C GLY A 159 -11.18 -0.75 8.18
N LEU A 160 -12.03 -1.71 8.57
CA LEU A 160 -11.65 -3.12 8.60
C LEU A 160 -11.65 -3.68 7.19
N LEU A 161 -10.62 -4.48 6.86
CA LEU A 161 -10.47 -5.09 5.54
C LEU A 161 -11.62 -6.05 5.25
N GLU A 162 -12.37 -5.80 4.18
CA GLU A 162 -13.38 -6.74 3.66
C GLU A 162 -12.76 -7.65 2.60
N TRP A 163 -12.05 -7.07 1.65
CA TRP A 163 -11.29 -7.80 0.64
C TRP A 163 -10.16 -6.95 0.04
N SER A 164 -9.15 -7.62 -0.49
CA SER A 164 -8.10 -7.02 -1.32
C SER A 164 -7.88 -7.86 -2.57
N GLN A 165 -7.57 -7.22 -3.69
CA GLN A 165 -7.19 -7.88 -4.94
C GLN A 165 -5.90 -7.25 -5.48
N ILE A 166 -5.00 -8.13 -5.94
CA ILE A 166 -3.78 -7.75 -6.66
C ILE A 166 -3.99 -8.15 -8.13
N TYR A 167 -3.74 -7.21 -9.02
CA TYR A 167 -3.90 -7.37 -10.45
C TYR A 167 -2.51 -7.32 -11.10
N GLU A 168 -2.07 -8.50 -11.54
CA GLU A 168 -0.75 -8.71 -12.16
C GLU A 168 -0.89 -8.77 -13.67
N ARG A 169 -0.50 -7.71 -14.35
CA ARG A 169 -0.57 -7.58 -15.81
C ARG A 169 0.81 -7.44 -16.45
N GLY A 170 1.68 -6.62 -15.86
CA GLY A 170 3.02 -6.31 -16.33
C GLY A 170 4.12 -6.83 -15.40
N VAL A 171 5.30 -6.21 -15.47
CA VAL A 171 6.37 -6.43 -14.49
C VAL A 171 6.20 -5.55 -13.25
N ASP A 172 5.75 -4.31 -13.46
CA ASP A 172 5.45 -3.33 -12.42
C ASP A 172 4.16 -2.60 -12.80
N ASP A 173 3.16 -2.65 -11.93
CA ASP A 173 1.80 -2.17 -12.16
C ASP A 173 1.32 -1.33 -10.98
N VAL A 174 0.56 -0.27 -11.29
CA VAL A 174 0.05 0.68 -10.30
C VAL A 174 -1.36 1.11 -10.69
N LEU A 175 -2.26 1.24 -9.72
CA LEU A 175 -3.56 1.90 -9.86
C LEU A 175 -3.54 3.20 -9.06
N ASN A 176 -3.45 4.33 -9.76
CA ASN A 176 -3.30 5.67 -9.18
C ASN A 176 -4.61 6.22 -8.61
N SER A 177 -5.74 5.93 -9.26
CA SER A 177 -7.05 6.45 -8.87
C SER A 177 -8.13 5.39 -9.07
N VAL A 178 -9.15 5.42 -8.22
CA VAL A 178 -10.31 4.53 -8.22
C VAL A 178 -11.57 5.28 -7.85
N ILE A 179 -12.69 4.87 -8.43
CA ILE A 179 -14.04 5.25 -7.99
C ILE A 179 -14.94 4.02 -7.93
N GLN A 180 -15.98 4.09 -7.10
CA GLN A 180 -17.12 3.18 -7.24
C GLN A 180 -18.03 3.69 -8.35
N SER A 181 -18.31 2.85 -9.35
CA SER A 181 -19.23 3.18 -10.43
C SER A 181 -20.69 3.01 -10.01
N SER A 182 -21.59 3.71 -10.71
CA SER A 182 -23.03 3.71 -10.46
C SER A 182 -23.72 2.34 -10.54
N ASP A 183 -23.07 1.36 -11.16
CA ASP A 183 -23.50 -0.05 -11.22
C ASP A 183 -23.04 -0.92 -10.04
N GLY A 184 -22.36 -0.33 -9.05
CA GLY A 184 -21.89 -0.95 -7.81
C GLY A 184 -20.44 -1.44 -7.84
N GLY A 185 -19.87 -1.73 -9.02
CA GLY A 185 -18.46 -2.16 -9.12
C GLY A 185 -17.47 -1.01 -9.04
N PHE A 186 -16.19 -1.26 -9.35
CA PHE A 186 -15.14 -0.24 -9.25
C PHE A 186 -14.46 -0.01 -10.60
N VAL A 187 -14.02 1.23 -10.84
CA VAL A 187 -13.15 1.56 -11.99
C VAL A 187 -11.91 2.24 -11.48
N ALA A 188 -10.76 1.74 -11.91
CA ALA A 188 -9.48 2.29 -11.55
C ALA A 188 -8.62 2.53 -12.78
N THR A 189 -7.71 3.49 -12.68
CA THR A 189 -6.72 3.78 -13.72
C THR A 189 -5.31 3.88 -13.15
N GLY A 190 -4.32 3.65 -13.99
CA GLY A 190 -2.91 3.77 -13.66
C GLY A 190 -2.05 3.32 -14.84
N TYR A 191 -1.08 2.44 -14.58
CA TYR A 191 -0.25 1.87 -15.63
C TYR A 191 0.14 0.43 -15.32
N TYR A 192 0.55 -0.29 -16.37
CA TYR A 192 1.33 -1.53 -16.25
C TYR A 192 2.60 -1.40 -17.09
N THR A 193 3.67 -2.06 -16.65
CA THR A 193 4.97 -2.02 -17.34
C THR A 193 5.15 -3.26 -18.20
N ASN A 194 5.36 -3.06 -19.50
CA ASN A 194 5.59 -4.17 -20.43
C ASN A 194 6.95 -4.86 -20.17
N PRO A 195 7.05 -6.20 -20.21
CA PRO A 195 8.31 -6.92 -19.97
C PRO A 195 9.47 -6.51 -20.89
N PHE A 196 9.18 -6.11 -22.13
CA PHE A 196 10.14 -5.53 -23.07
C PHE A 196 9.39 -4.63 -24.06
N PRO A 197 9.79 -3.35 -24.27
CA PRO A 197 11.04 -2.71 -23.84
C PRO A 197 11.01 -2.05 -22.45
N GLY A 198 10.13 -2.47 -21.52
CA GLY A 198 10.05 -1.85 -20.19
C GLY A 198 9.28 -0.52 -20.18
N MET A 199 8.35 -0.34 -21.13
CA MET A 199 7.57 0.89 -21.25
C MET A 199 6.23 0.75 -20.52
N MET A 200 5.82 1.82 -19.87
CA MET A 200 4.53 1.95 -19.19
C MET A 200 3.42 2.19 -20.21
N ASP A 201 2.34 1.42 -20.10
CA ASP A 201 1.09 1.66 -20.83
C ASP A 201 0.00 2.08 -19.85
N LEU A 202 -0.82 3.06 -20.25
CA LEU A 202 -1.98 3.48 -19.49
C LEU A 202 -2.92 2.28 -19.35
N TRP A 203 -3.40 2.06 -18.14
CA TRP A 203 -4.28 0.95 -17.81
C TRP A 203 -5.57 1.44 -17.17
N ILE A 204 -6.68 0.82 -17.55
CA ILE A 204 -7.98 1.00 -16.92
C ILE A 204 -8.55 -0.37 -16.64
N ILE A 205 -9.03 -0.59 -15.41
CA ILE A 205 -9.76 -1.80 -15.04
C ILE A 205 -11.16 -1.42 -14.56
N LYS A 206 -12.15 -2.22 -14.95
CA LYS A 206 -13.48 -2.26 -14.33
C LYS A 206 -13.65 -3.59 -13.63
N THR A 207 -14.15 -3.55 -12.42
CA THR A 207 -14.46 -4.73 -11.62
C THR A 207 -15.94 -4.78 -11.25
N ASP A 208 -16.39 -5.93 -10.78
CA ASP A 208 -17.60 -6.06 -9.99
C ASP A 208 -17.37 -5.62 -8.53
N GLU A 209 -18.43 -5.64 -7.70
CA GLU A 209 -18.38 -5.30 -6.27
C GLU A 209 -17.41 -6.18 -5.45
N SER A 210 -17.03 -7.35 -5.97
CA SER A 210 -16.10 -8.29 -5.32
C SER A 210 -14.67 -8.16 -5.83
N GLY A 211 -14.40 -7.18 -6.70
CA GLY A 211 -13.07 -6.96 -7.28
C GLY A 211 -12.73 -7.87 -8.47
N ASN A 212 -13.66 -8.67 -9.01
CA ASN A 212 -13.37 -9.46 -10.21
C ASN A 212 -13.41 -8.56 -11.46
N ILE A 213 -12.39 -8.66 -12.32
CA ILE A 213 -12.33 -7.88 -13.57
C ILE A 213 -13.51 -8.24 -14.48
N GLN A 214 -14.28 -7.23 -14.87
CA GLN A 214 -15.33 -7.31 -15.89
C GLN A 214 -14.78 -6.96 -17.27
N TRP A 215 -13.99 -5.89 -17.34
CA TRP A 215 -13.23 -5.51 -18.53
C TRP A 215 -11.97 -4.73 -18.13
N GLU A 216 -11.00 -4.72 -19.02
CA GLU A 216 -9.81 -3.88 -18.89
C GLU A 216 -9.44 -3.33 -20.26
N GLU A 217 -8.83 -2.15 -20.25
CA GLU A 217 -8.38 -1.46 -21.46
C GLU A 217 -6.99 -0.91 -21.24
N SER A 218 -6.23 -0.79 -22.34
CA SER A 218 -4.94 -0.13 -22.29
C SER A 218 -4.65 0.75 -23.47
N TYR A 219 -3.74 1.69 -23.22
CA TYR A 219 -3.19 2.55 -24.25
C TYR A 219 -1.69 2.64 -24.11
N GLY A 220 -1.01 2.10 -25.12
CA GLY A 220 0.44 2.11 -25.24
C GLY A 220 0.90 2.73 -26.55
N THR A 221 2.13 3.20 -26.55
CA THR A 221 2.79 3.74 -27.74
C THR A 221 4.21 3.21 -27.82
N ASN A 222 4.66 2.87 -29.02
CA ASN A 222 5.98 2.24 -29.21
C ASN A 222 7.11 3.07 -28.58
N ASN A 223 7.86 2.45 -27.67
CA ASN A 223 9.04 3.03 -27.00
C ASN A 223 8.77 4.34 -26.24
N LYS A 224 7.55 4.53 -25.73
CA LYS A 224 7.20 5.70 -24.92
C LYS A 224 6.28 5.29 -23.78
N ASN A 225 6.36 6.00 -22.67
CA ASN A 225 5.56 5.77 -21.49
C ASN A 225 4.19 6.48 -21.58
N ASN A 226 3.18 5.84 -21.01
CA ASN A 226 1.82 6.34 -20.87
C ASN A 226 1.27 5.86 -19.53
N TRP A 227 0.52 6.71 -18.84
CA TRP A 227 -0.13 6.32 -17.58
C TRP A 227 -1.41 7.14 -17.38
N GLY A 228 -2.39 6.54 -16.72
CA GLY A 228 -3.54 7.24 -16.17
C GLY A 228 -3.19 7.79 -14.79
N SER A 229 -3.63 9.00 -14.51
CA SER A 229 -3.38 9.66 -13.22
C SER A 229 -4.66 9.75 -12.39
N ASP A 230 -5.78 10.05 -13.03
CA ASP A 230 -7.07 10.21 -12.36
C ASP A 230 -8.24 9.77 -13.25
N ILE A 231 -9.33 9.32 -12.62
CA ILE A 231 -10.51 8.78 -13.28
C ILE A 231 -11.80 9.19 -12.57
N ILE A 232 -12.81 9.55 -13.36
CA ILE A 232 -14.17 9.82 -12.86
C ILE A 232 -15.21 9.12 -13.72
N GLU A 233 -16.40 8.91 -13.16
CA GLU A 233 -17.61 8.59 -13.89
C GLU A 233 -18.33 9.90 -14.22
N TYR A 234 -18.67 10.12 -15.49
CA TYR A 234 -19.41 11.31 -15.91
C TYR A 234 -20.92 11.05 -15.91
N SER A 235 -21.72 12.12 -15.80
CA SER A 235 -23.17 12.11 -15.59
C SER A 235 -24.02 11.19 -16.50
N ASP A 236 -23.54 10.84 -17.70
CA ASP A 236 -24.24 9.98 -18.67
C ASP A 236 -23.84 8.48 -18.59
N GLY A 237 -23.04 8.07 -17.59
CA GLY A 237 -22.73 6.67 -17.31
C GLY A 237 -21.59 6.09 -18.15
N GLY A 238 -20.42 6.73 -18.11
CA GLY A 238 -19.15 6.23 -18.64
C GLY A 238 -17.98 6.89 -17.91
N TYR A 239 -16.76 6.75 -18.42
CA TYR A 239 -15.56 7.17 -17.68
C TYR A 239 -14.73 8.22 -18.43
N ILE A 240 -14.17 9.18 -17.68
CA ILE A 240 -13.12 10.10 -18.16
C ILE A 240 -11.83 9.76 -17.43
N VAL A 241 -10.74 9.66 -18.17
CA VAL A 241 -9.39 9.48 -17.63
C VAL A 241 -8.50 10.64 -18.06
N THR A 242 -7.80 11.24 -17.09
CA THR A 242 -6.66 12.13 -17.37
C THR A 242 -5.35 11.39 -17.14
N GLY A 243 -4.26 11.89 -17.73
CA GLY A 243 -2.94 11.33 -17.53
C GLY A 243 -1.92 11.85 -18.53
N THR A 244 -0.90 11.04 -18.75
CA THR A 244 0.22 11.36 -19.65
C THR A 244 0.32 10.36 -20.77
N LYS A 245 0.64 10.85 -21.97
CA LYS A 245 0.97 10.01 -23.12
C LYS A 245 2.22 10.43 -23.85
N ASN A 246 2.82 9.46 -24.53
CA ASN A 246 3.99 9.62 -25.37
C ASN A 246 5.25 10.14 -24.65
N ASP A 247 5.40 9.87 -23.35
CA ASP A 247 6.58 10.31 -22.61
C ASP A 247 7.84 9.57 -23.09
N ASP A 248 8.82 10.33 -23.58
CA ASP A 248 10.15 9.85 -23.99
C ASP A 248 11.32 10.42 -23.16
N GLY A 249 11.01 11.05 -22.03
CA GLY A 249 11.94 11.73 -21.11
C GLY A 249 12.15 13.22 -21.45
N ASP A 250 11.96 13.60 -22.71
CA ASP A 250 12.08 14.98 -23.18
C ASP A 250 10.71 15.58 -23.54
N ASN A 251 9.78 14.76 -24.05
CA ASN A 251 8.47 15.17 -24.49
C ASN A 251 7.39 14.30 -23.88
N ALA A 252 6.29 14.89 -23.45
CA ALA A 252 5.13 14.23 -22.87
C ALA A 252 3.86 15.06 -23.15
N ASN A 253 2.70 14.42 -23.18
CA ASN A 253 1.44 15.10 -23.47
C ASN A 253 0.38 14.81 -22.41
N ALA A 254 -0.17 15.86 -21.81
CA ALA A 254 -1.36 15.77 -20.98
C ALA A 254 -2.56 15.37 -21.85
N THR A 255 -3.28 14.33 -21.46
CA THR A 255 -4.39 13.79 -22.26
C THR A 255 -5.65 13.62 -21.43
N LEU A 256 -6.80 13.78 -22.09
CA LEU A 256 -8.10 13.38 -21.57
C LEU A 256 -8.69 12.34 -22.51
N ARG A 257 -9.28 11.29 -21.95
CA ARG A 257 -9.78 10.14 -22.70
C ARG A 257 -11.17 9.80 -22.17
N LYS A 258 -12.17 9.80 -23.06
CA LYS A 258 -13.54 9.45 -22.71
C LYS A 258 -13.89 8.05 -23.18
N TYR A 259 -14.51 7.29 -22.30
CA TYR A 259 -14.92 5.92 -22.51
C TYR A 259 -16.42 5.77 -22.26
N ASN A 260 -17.07 4.82 -22.92
CA ASN A 260 -18.41 4.41 -22.54
C ASN A 260 -18.37 3.46 -21.31
N SER A 261 -19.53 3.13 -20.74
CA SER A 261 -19.63 2.18 -19.61
C SER A 261 -19.07 0.78 -19.90
N GLY A 262 -19.04 0.38 -21.18
CA GLY A 262 -18.46 -0.90 -21.62
C GLY A 262 -16.96 -0.85 -21.91
N GLY A 263 -16.27 0.24 -21.55
CA GLY A 263 -14.82 0.39 -21.72
C GLY A 263 -14.38 0.80 -23.14
N SER A 264 -15.29 0.99 -24.11
CA SER A 264 -14.84 1.44 -25.44
C SER A 264 -14.50 2.93 -25.45
N LEU A 265 -13.34 3.28 -26.00
CA LEU A 265 -12.91 4.66 -26.21
C LEU A 265 -13.87 5.39 -27.16
N LEU A 266 -14.42 6.52 -26.71
CA LEU A 266 -15.27 7.42 -27.49
C LEU A 266 -14.43 8.51 -28.16
N TRP A 267 -13.56 9.17 -27.41
CA TRP A 267 -12.61 10.17 -27.93
C TRP A 267 -11.38 10.30 -27.03
N SER A 268 -10.31 10.88 -27.57
CA SER A 268 -9.09 11.22 -26.83
C SER A 268 -8.52 12.54 -27.34
N GLU A 269 -8.35 13.48 -26.42
CA GLU A 269 -7.79 14.80 -26.69
C GLU A 269 -6.47 15.02 -25.95
N THR A 270 -5.69 15.99 -26.45
CA THR A 270 -4.42 16.39 -25.87
C THR A 270 -4.47 17.86 -25.49
N TYR A 271 -4.05 18.20 -24.27
CA TYR A 271 -4.02 19.58 -23.79
C TYR A 271 -2.60 20.03 -23.47
N SER A 272 -1.74 20.01 -24.47
CA SER A 272 -0.34 20.43 -24.38
C SER A 272 -0.15 21.92 -24.67
N SER A 273 0.82 22.57 -24.04
CA SER A 273 1.24 23.94 -24.41
C SER A 273 2.74 24.08 -24.62
N SER A 274 3.46 22.97 -24.54
CA SER A 274 4.92 22.88 -24.59
C SER A 274 5.32 21.47 -24.99
N ASP A 275 6.60 21.15 -24.86
CA ASP A 275 7.15 19.83 -25.23
C ASP A 275 6.83 18.75 -24.17
N TYR A 276 6.81 19.11 -22.88
CA TYR A 276 6.56 18.20 -21.77
C TYR A 276 5.34 18.63 -20.95
N ASP A 277 4.23 17.90 -21.06
CA ASP A 277 2.99 18.16 -20.33
C ASP A 277 2.45 16.89 -19.67
N GLU A 278 1.92 17.02 -18.46
CA GLU A 278 1.27 15.94 -17.72
C GLU A 278 -0.11 16.37 -17.20
N GLY A 279 -1.10 15.49 -17.33
CA GLY A 279 -2.38 15.61 -16.63
C GLY A 279 -2.33 14.81 -15.33
N ILE A 280 -2.77 15.41 -14.23
CA ILE A 280 -2.66 14.79 -12.90
C ILE A 280 -4.04 14.52 -12.30
N SER A 281 -4.89 15.54 -12.15
CA SER A 281 -6.20 15.42 -11.51
C SER A 281 -7.30 16.05 -12.37
N LEU A 282 -8.53 15.54 -12.21
CA LEU A 282 -9.68 15.88 -13.04
C LEU A 282 -10.98 15.90 -12.23
N ILE A 283 -11.90 16.80 -12.58
CA ILE A 283 -13.26 16.83 -12.04
C ILE A 283 -14.30 17.02 -13.16
N GLU A 284 -15.49 16.47 -12.97
CA GLU A 284 -16.70 16.91 -13.67
C GLU A 284 -17.26 18.11 -12.92
N THR A 285 -17.64 19.14 -13.65
CA THR A 285 -18.16 20.39 -13.09
C THR A 285 -19.68 20.38 -13.06
N SER A 286 -20.27 21.18 -12.19
CA SER A 286 -21.73 21.32 -12.04
C SER A 286 -22.52 21.65 -13.33
N ASP A 287 -21.86 22.17 -14.36
CA ASP A 287 -22.40 22.45 -15.70
C ASP A 287 -22.19 21.31 -16.73
N GLY A 288 -21.70 20.14 -16.30
CA GLY A 288 -21.49 18.96 -17.15
C GLY A 288 -20.23 19.02 -18.03
N ASN A 289 -19.33 19.94 -17.72
CA ASN A 289 -18.02 20.09 -18.37
C ASN A 289 -16.94 19.40 -17.54
N PHE A 290 -15.69 19.44 -18.01
CA PHE A 290 -14.56 18.87 -17.27
C PHE A 290 -13.49 19.91 -17.02
N VAL A 291 -12.85 19.82 -15.86
CA VAL A 291 -11.63 20.58 -15.54
C VAL A 291 -10.51 19.60 -15.25
N LEU A 292 -9.36 19.81 -15.87
CA LEU A 292 -8.13 19.08 -15.58
C LEU A 292 -6.98 20.01 -15.22
N VAL A 293 -6.10 19.53 -14.36
CA VAL A 293 -4.90 20.22 -13.91
C VAL A 293 -3.64 19.36 -14.09
N GLY A 294 -2.50 20.03 -14.03
CA GLY A 294 -1.19 19.40 -14.13
C GLY A 294 -0.13 20.44 -14.42
N PHE A 295 0.90 20.05 -15.17
CA PHE A 295 2.00 20.95 -15.53
C PHE A 295 2.46 20.83 -16.98
N SER A 296 3.11 21.89 -17.44
CA SER A 296 3.59 22.08 -18.81
C SER A 296 4.94 22.78 -18.81
N GLY A 297 5.92 22.20 -19.48
CA GLY A 297 7.32 22.64 -19.49
C GLY A 297 8.01 22.40 -20.83
N THR A 298 9.13 23.09 -21.05
CA THR A 298 9.95 22.92 -22.27
C THR A 298 10.92 21.74 -22.18
N SER A 299 11.05 21.16 -20.99
CA SER A 299 11.89 20.00 -20.70
C SER A 299 11.54 19.49 -19.30
N HIS A 300 12.03 18.28 -18.97
CA HIS A 300 12.05 17.79 -17.61
C HIS A 300 12.71 18.82 -16.67
N GLY A 301 12.04 19.13 -15.57
CA GLY A 301 12.44 20.14 -14.60
C GLY A 301 12.23 21.60 -15.01
N ALA A 302 11.44 21.92 -16.04
CA ALA A 302 11.14 23.31 -16.44
C ALA A 302 9.64 23.59 -16.49
N TYR A 303 8.93 23.28 -15.39
CA TYR A 303 7.48 23.18 -15.35
C TYR A 303 6.76 24.47 -15.01
N LYS A 304 5.59 24.66 -15.62
CA LYS A 304 4.60 25.67 -15.25
C LYS A 304 3.27 24.97 -15.14
N HIS A 305 2.55 25.19 -14.05
CA HIS A 305 1.25 24.56 -13.90
C HIS A 305 0.24 25.06 -14.94
N PHE A 306 -0.73 24.21 -15.27
CA PHE A 306 -1.88 24.58 -16.09
C PHE A 306 -3.19 24.13 -15.45
N MET A 307 -4.27 24.79 -15.87
CA MET A 307 -5.64 24.36 -15.65
C MET A 307 -6.41 24.55 -16.97
N VAL A 308 -7.18 23.56 -17.36
CA VAL A 308 -7.95 23.54 -18.60
C VAL A 308 -9.39 23.19 -18.27
N LYS A 309 -10.35 23.96 -18.79
CA LYS A 309 -11.77 23.59 -18.83
C LYS A 309 -12.16 23.23 -20.25
N VAL A 310 -12.83 22.10 -20.39
CA VAL A 310 -13.31 21.59 -21.67
C VAL A 310 -14.78 21.23 -21.59
N ASP A 311 -15.47 21.27 -22.74
CA ASP A 311 -16.84 20.80 -22.82
C ASP A 311 -16.95 19.27 -22.78
N ALA A 312 -18.19 18.76 -22.75
CA ALA A 312 -18.48 17.32 -22.69
C ALA A 312 -17.91 16.50 -23.86
N ASP A 313 -17.59 17.16 -24.98
CA ASP A 313 -17.00 16.59 -26.19
C ASP A 313 -15.47 16.76 -26.24
N GLY A 314 -14.88 17.38 -25.21
CA GLY A 314 -13.43 17.63 -25.10
C GLY A 314 -12.96 18.91 -25.80
N ASN A 315 -13.85 19.78 -26.28
CA ASN A 315 -13.41 21.04 -26.87
C ASN A 315 -12.98 22.01 -25.77
N GLU A 316 -11.84 22.67 -25.96
CA GLU A 316 -11.33 23.67 -25.00
C GLU A 316 -12.31 24.86 -24.88
N ILE A 317 -12.77 25.12 -23.66
CA ILE A 317 -13.52 26.33 -23.31
C ILE A 317 -12.52 27.42 -22.93
N TRP A 318 -11.61 27.09 -22.02
CA TRP A 318 -10.45 27.93 -21.72
C TRP A 318 -9.28 27.09 -21.23
N LYS A 319 -8.08 27.62 -21.47
CA LYS A 319 -6.82 27.09 -20.95
C LYS A 319 -6.00 28.20 -20.33
N LYS A 320 -5.49 27.94 -19.14
CA LYS A 320 -4.69 28.90 -18.39
C LYS A 320 -3.41 28.24 -17.91
N ARG A 321 -2.30 28.90 -18.21
CA ARG A 321 -0.96 28.52 -17.78
C ARG A 321 -0.35 29.68 -17.02
N PHE A 322 0.32 29.40 -15.92
CA PHE A 322 0.98 30.43 -15.13
C PHE A 322 2.35 29.97 -14.62
N GLY A 323 3.25 30.93 -14.44
CA GLY A 323 4.56 30.71 -13.82
C GLY A 323 5.58 31.78 -14.16
N THR A 324 6.12 32.42 -13.12
CA THR A 324 7.04 33.57 -13.20
C THR A 324 8.52 33.18 -13.24
N ASN A 325 8.84 31.93 -13.64
CA ASN A 325 10.16 31.32 -13.89
C ASN A 325 10.71 30.36 -12.80
N THR A 326 9.85 29.67 -12.07
CA THR A 326 10.22 28.51 -11.21
C THR A 326 9.36 27.29 -11.58
N GLN A 327 9.80 26.08 -11.20
CA GLN A 327 9.04 24.84 -11.39
C GLN A 327 7.74 24.87 -10.56
N GLN A 328 6.60 24.59 -11.18
CA GLN A 328 5.28 24.56 -10.51
C GLN A 328 4.41 23.44 -11.07
N SER A 329 3.56 22.86 -10.22
CA SER A 329 2.54 21.87 -10.58
C SER A 329 1.24 22.11 -9.81
N LEU A 330 0.14 21.59 -10.37
CA LEU A 330 -1.11 21.39 -9.68
C LEU A 330 -1.40 19.89 -9.70
N ASN A 331 -1.50 19.29 -8.53
CA ASN A 331 -1.60 17.86 -8.32
C ASN A 331 -3.05 17.42 -8.05
N ALA A 332 -3.87 18.29 -7.45
CA ALA A 332 -5.27 18.02 -7.18
C ALA A 332 -6.14 19.25 -7.48
N VAL A 333 -7.40 19.03 -7.87
CA VAL A 333 -8.38 20.08 -8.19
C VAL A 333 -9.76 19.73 -7.62
N CYS A 334 -10.47 20.75 -7.14
CA CYS A 334 -11.86 20.65 -6.72
C CYS A 334 -12.67 21.89 -7.14
N GLU A 335 -14.00 21.75 -7.11
CA GLU A 335 -14.92 22.90 -7.25
C GLU A 335 -15.00 23.62 -5.88
N SER A 336 -14.84 24.94 -5.89
CA SER A 336 -14.99 25.74 -4.68
C SER A 336 -16.47 26.01 -4.37
N PRO A 337 -16.82 26.33 -3.11
CA PRO A 337 -18.21 26.57 -2.71
C PRO A 337 -18.94 27.68 -3.51
N ASP A 338 -18.21 28.58 -4.15
CA ASP A 338 -18.73 29.65 -5.01
C ASP A 338 -18.87 29.24 -6.50
N GLY A 339 -18.60 27.98 -6.85
CA GLY A 339 -18.67 27.43 -8.20
C GLY A 339 -17.47 27.76 -9.09
N ASN A 340 -16.37 28.25 -8.50
CA ASN A 340 -15.07 28.41 -9.15
C ASN A 340 -14.24 27.11 -9.01
N TYR A 341 -13.00 27.13 -9.50
CA TYR A 341 -12.12 25.95 -9.43
C TYR A 341 -10.87 26.25 -8.63
N VAL A 342 -10.57 25.40 -7.66
CA VAL A 342 -9.40 25.50 -6.79
C VAL A 342 -8.52 24.29 -7.00
N ALA A 343 -7.22 24.54 -7.12
CA ALA A 343 -6.25 23.48 -7.26
C ALA A 343 -5.03 23.75 -6.38
N ALA A 344 -4.40 22.66 -5.95
CA ALA A 344 -3.20 22.71 -5.13
C ALA A 344 -2.08 21.83 -5.69
N GLY A 345 -0.85 22.14 -5.34
CA GLY A 345 0.34 21.42 -5.74
C GLY A 345 1.58 22.10 -5.16
N TYR A 346 2.54 22.47 -6.01
CA TYR A 346 3.77 23.12 -5.56
C TYR A 346 4.21 24.30 -6.40
N CYS A 347 5.02 25.14 -5.77
CA CYS A 347 5.78 26.21 -6.37
C CYS A 347 7.26 26.16 -5.94
N ASN A 348 8.11 26.88 -6.67
CA ASN A 348 9.52 27.10 -6.30
C ASN A 348 10.36 25.82 -6.13
N ASN A 349 10.45 25.02 -7.20
CA ASN A 349 11.30 23.82 -7.25
C ASN A 349 10.95 22.78 -6.19
N TYR A 350 9.68 22.36 -6.21
CA TYR A 350 9.14 21.31 -5.33
C TYR A 350 9.14 21.65 -3.83
N SER A 351 9.55 22.86 -3.45
CA SER A 351 9.88 23.13 -2.04
C SER A 351 8.72 23.72 -1.25
N ASN A 352 7.67 24.24 -1.90
CA ASN A 352 6.64 25.05 -1.23
C ASN A 352 5.24 24.72 -1.74
N ALA A 353 4.29 24.71 -0.82
CA ALA A 353 2.89 24.42 -1.11
C ALA A 353 2.29 25.55 -1.94
N TYR A 354 1.49 25.20 -2.92
CA TYR A 354 0.83 26.15 -3.82
C TYR A 354 -0.65 25.86 -3.90
N ILE A 355 -1.47 26.91 -3.81
CA ILE A 355 -2.92 26.86 -4.01
C ILE A 355 -3.35 28.02 -4.91
N VAL A 356 -4.33 27.78 -5.79
CA VAL A 356 -4.82 28.77 -6.75
C VAL A 356 -6.31 28.58 -7.02
N GLN A 357 -7.05 29.68 -7.13
CA GLN A 357 -8.43 29.68 -7.61
C GLN A 357 -8.55 30.37 -8.97
N ARG A 358 -9.39 29.80 -9.84
CA ARG A 358 -9.77 30.37 -11.13
C ARG A 358 -11.27 30.46 -11.28
N GLU A 359 -11.72 31.57 -11.88
CA GLU A 359 -13.12 31.79 -12.18
C GLU A 359 -13.62 30.82 -13.24
N SER A 360 -14.84 30.32 -13.07
CA SER A 360 -15.34 29.17 -13.83
C SER A 360 -15.62 29.41 -15.32
N ASN A 361 -15.95 30.64 -15.71
CA ASN A 361 -16.33 31.00 -17.07
C ASN A 361 -15.13 31.41 -17.93
N SER A 362 -14.22 32.22 -17.39
CA SER A 362 -13.09 32.81 -18.11
C SER A 362 -11.76 32.15 -17.77
N GLY A 363 -11.67 31.41 -16.66
CA GLY A 363 -10.42 30.88 -16.09
C GLY A 363 -9.53 31.98 -15.50
N ASP A 364 -10.02 33.20 -15.33
CA ASP A 364 -9.22 34.28 -14.78
C ASP A 364 -8.90 34.01 -13.30
N MET A 365 -7.64 34.25 -12.96
CA MET A 365 -7.13 34.00 -11.62
C MET A 365 -7.82 34.94 -10.63
N GLN A 366 -8.44 34.36 -9.60
CA GLN A 366 -9.04 35.12 -8.51
C GLN A 366 -7.98 35.43 -7.45
N TRP A 367 -7.25 34.39 -7.03
CA TRP A 367 -6.12 34.49 -6.10
C TRP A 367 -5.18 33.29 -6.28
N ASN A 368 -3.98 33.41 -5.72
CA ASN A 368 -3.05 32.30 -5.58
C ASN A 368 -2.12 32.56 -4.39
N ASN A 369 -1.75 31.50 -3.67
CA ASN A 369 -0.79 31.55 -2.57
C ASN A 369 0.30 30.51 -2.80
N CYS A 370 1.55 30.97 -2.74
CA CYS A 370 2.75 30.15 -2.74
C CYS A 370 3.38 30.32 -1.37
N TYR A 371 3.32 29.29 -0.54
CA TYR A 371 3.70 29.43 0.86
C TYR A 371 5.19 29.13 1.05
N ASP A 372 6.02 30.17 0.93
CA ASP A 372 7.47 30.03 1.01
C ASP A 372 8.00 29.92 2.46
N ASN A 373 8.89 28.95 2.73
CA ASN A 373 9.58 28.75 4.03
C ASN A 373 8.66 28.52 5.24
N ASN A 374 7.50 27.90 5.04
CA ASN A 374 6.55 27.57 6.11
C ASN A 374 6.66 26.13 6.62
N GLY A 375 7.48 25.29 5.97
CA GLY A 375 7.66 23.88 6.33
C GLY A 375 6.75 22.90 5.57
N TYR A 376 5.86 23.39 4.71
CA TYR A 376 5.06 22.55 3.81
C TYR A 376 5.71 22.50 2.43
N GLU A 377 5.79 21.31 1.84
CA GLU A 377 6.34 21.11 0.50
C GLU A 377 5.21 21.02 -0.53
N TRP A 378 5.05 19.91 -1.26
CA TRP A 378 3.99 19.81 -2.25
C TRP A 378 2.73 19.19 -1.69
N ILE A 379 1.60 19.75 -2.11
CA ILE A 379 0.29 19.20 -1.80
C ILE A 379 0.01 18.01 -2.72
N ASN A 380 -0.36 16.88 -2.13
CA ASN A 380 -0.79 15.68 -2.84
C ASN A 380 -2.29 15.73 -3.13
N ASP A 381 -3.10 16.20 -2.18
CA ASP A 381 -4.57 16.23 -2.32
C ASP A 381 -5.21 17.50 -1.73
N ILE A 382 -6.36 17.89 -2.29
CA ILE A 382 -7.18 19.02 -1.84
C ILE A 382 -8.66 18.74 -2.05
N ILE A 383 -9.46 18.98 -1.00
CA ILE A 383 -10.92 18.91 -1.07
C ILE A 383 -11.56 20.19 -0.52
N PRO A 384 -12.78 20.55 -0.98
CA PRO A 384 -13.55 21.59 -0.33
C PRO A 384 -13.95 21.12 1.07
N ALA A 385 -13.96 22.03 2.03
CA ALA A 385 -14.40 21.73 3.38
C ALA A 385 -15.87 22.12 3.57
N SER A 386 -16.67 21.23 4.16
CA SER A 386 -18.09 21.48 4.43
C SER A 386 -18.32 22.64 5.40
N ASP A 387 -17.34 22.94 6.25
CA ASP A 387 -17.31 24.07 7.19
C ASP A 387 -16.80 25.39 6.57
N GLY A 388 -16.44 25.38 5.28
CA GLY A 388 -15.95 26.54 4.50
C GLY A 388 -14.44 26.49 4.28
N GLY A 389 -13.95 26.90 3.10
CA GLY A 389 -12.55 26.80 2.73
C GLY A 389 -12.15 25.41 2.24
N TYR A 390 -10.92 24.95 2.56
CA TYR A 390 -10.34 23.73 2.00
C TYR A 390 -9.52 22.94 3.02
N TYR A 391 -9.47 21.62 2.83
CA TYR A 391 -8.48 20.74 3.48
C TYR A 391 -7.44 20.34 2.44
N LEU A 392 -6.16 20.39 2.82
CA LEU A 392 -5.03 19.99 1.99
C LEU A 392 -4.20 18.94 2.71
N LEU A 393 -3.63 18.02 1.95
CA LEU A 393 -2.70 17.02 2.44
C LEU A 393 -1.33 17.18 1.79
N ASP A 394 -0.33 17.50 2.61
CA ASP A 394 1.06 17.67 2.18
C ASP A 394 1.83 16.35 2.20
N LYS A 395 2.88 16.27 1.37
CA LYS A 395 3.80 15.14 1.29
C LYS A 395 4.42 14.72 2.63
N TYR A 396 4.69 15.64 3.55
CA TYR A 396 5.25 15.36 4.88
C TYR A 396 4.16 15.19 5.96
N PHE A 397 3.01 14.62 5.59
CA PHE A 397 1.96 14.22 6.53
C PHE A 397 1.29 15.38 7.25
N TYR A 398 1.30 16.60 6.68
CA TYR A 398 0.54 17.71 7.23
C TYR A 398 -0.88 17.75 6.65
N LEU A 399 -1.89 17.67 7.53
CA LEU A 399 -3.24 18.13 7.23
C LEU A 399 -3.30 19.64 7.45
N ILE A 400 -3.70 20.38 6.44
CA ILE A 400 -3.74 21.83 6.46
C ILE A 400 -5.17 22.29 6.20
N LYS A 401 -5.65 23.21 7.03
CA LYS A 401 -6.90 23.94 6.77
C LYS A 401 -6.58 25.29 6.15
N ALA A 402 -7.19 25.58 5.02
CA ALA A 402 -7.23 26.91 4.43
C ALA A 402 -8.65 27.49 4.45
N ASP A 403 -8.76 28.82 4.49
CA ASP A 403 -10.01 29.56 4.31
C ASP A 403 -10.39 29.67 2.83
N GLU A 404 -11.51 30.35 2.52
CA GLU A 404 -12.01 30.49 1.15
C GLU A 404 -11.08 31.28 0.21
N ASN A 405 -10.14 32.06 0.76
CA ASN A 405 -9.15 32.82 0.02
C ASN A 405 -7.81 32.08 -0.09
N GLY A 406 -7.73 30.85 0.46
CA GLY A 406 -6.52 30.07 0.51
C GLY A 406 -5.53 30.58 1.57
N ASP A 407 -5.96 31.29 2.61
CA ASP A 407 -5.09 31.60 3.75
C ASP A 407 -5.12 30.45 4.75
N ILE A 408 -3.96 30.04 5.28
CA ILE A 408 -3.86 28.93 6.24
C ILE A 408 -4.49 29.34 7.56
N VAL A 409 -5.43 28.52 8.05
CA VAL A 409 -6.10 28.68 9.33
C VAL A 409 -5.36 27.90 10.42
N TRP A 410 -5.10 26.62 10.17
CA TRP A 410 -4.35 25.73 11.05
C TRP A 410 -3.69 24.60 10.25
N SER A 411 -2.75 23.89 10.87
CA SER A 411 -2.15 22.67 10.33
C SER A 411 -1.79 21.70 11.44
N VAL A 412 -1.83 20.40 11.15
CA VAL A 412 -1.37 19.36 12.08
C VAL A 412 -0.65 18.23 11.37
N GLU A 413 0.31 17.59 12.05
CA GLU A 413 1.11 16.48 11.53
C GLU A 413 0.48 15.13 11.88
N LEU A 414 0.35 14.24 10.89
CA LEU A 414 -0.44 13.01 10.95
C LEU A 414 0.38 11.71 11.08
N ASP A 415 1.70 11.75 10.87
CA ASP A 415 2.67 10.62 10.80
C ASP A 415 2.41 9.52 9.75
N TYR A 416 1.15 9.23 9.44
CA TYR A 416 0.74 8.00 8.76
C TYR A 416 0.23 8.28 7.34
N ALA A 417 -0.67 9.25 7.16
CA ALA A 417 -1.35 9.51 5.88
C ALA A 417 -0.87 10.79 5.18
N ASN A 418 -0.56 10.67 3.88
CA ASN A 418 -0.14 11.80 3.05
C ASN A 418 -0.58 11.73 1.58
N GLN A 419 -1.38 10.74 1.14
CA GLN A 419 -1.68 10.55 -0.29
C GLN A 419 -3.04 11.10 -0.70
N SER A 420 -4.10 10.73 0.02
CA SER A 420 -5.47 11.10 -0.34
C SER A 420 -6.34 11.34 0.89
N LEU A 421 -7.29 12.26 0.76
CA LEU A 421 -8.27 12.55 1.79
C LEU A 421 -9.67 12.75 1.21
N ILE A 422 -10.69 12.38 1.99
CA ILE A 422 -12.10 12.66 1.68
C ILE A 422 -12.79 13.21 2.92
N GLU A 423 -13.88 13.95 2.73
CA GLU A 423 -14.78 14.39 3.81
C GLU A 423 -16.12 13.66 3.67
N LEU A 424 -16.60 13.08 4.76
CA LEU A 424 -17.91 12.45 4.84
C LEU A 424 -19.01 13.47 5.14
N ASP A 425 -20.27 13.11 4.88
CA ASP A 425 -21.44 13.98 5.10
C ASP A 425 -21.57 14.53 6.54
N ASN A 426 -20.96 13.85 7.52
CA ASN A 426 -20.95 14.27 8.92
C ASN A 426 -19.77 15.21 9.27
N GLY A 427 -18.92 15.57 8.31
CA GLY A 427 -17.72 16.40 8.48
C GLY A 427 -16.47 15.63 8.91
N THR A 428 -16.54 14.32 9.10
CA THR A 428 -15.36 13.50 9.43
C THR A 428 -14.47 13.37 8.20
N LEU A 429 -13.17 13.60 8.38
CA LEU A 429 -12.16 13.35 7.35
C LEU A 429 -11.72 11.89 7.39
N ILE A 430 -11.51 11.29 6.23
CA ILE A 430 -10.87 9.97 6.09
C ILE A 430 -9.56 10.18 5.33
N LEU A 431 -8.46 9.74 5.92
CA LEU A 431 -7.11 10.00 5.42
C LEU A 431 -6.41 8.69 5.11
N ALA A 432 -5.73 8.63 3.96
CA ALA A 432 -5.09 7.42 3.47
C ALA A 432 -3.70 7.62 2.86
N GLY A 433 -2.96 6.51 2.84
CA GLY A 433 -1.68 6.33 2.13
C GLY A 433 -0.46 6.34 3.04
N ASN A 434 0.67 5.81 2.58
CA ASN A 434 2.03 5.93 3.13
C ASN A 434 2.98 5.18 2.17
N GLU A 435 4.26 5.56 2.11
CA GLU A 435 5.23 4.97 1.15
C GLU A 435 5.70 3.55 1.51
N SER A 436 5.25 2.95 2.63
CA SER A 436 5.70 1.61 3.05
C SER A 436 4.61 0.73 3.68
N SER A 437 3.40 1.24 3.81
CA SER A 437 2.24 0.52 4.36
C SER A 437 0.95 1.26 3.96
N ILE A 438 -0.22 0.63 4.07
CA ILE A 438 -1.48 1.33 3.80
C ILE A 438 -2.09 1.73 5.12
N TRP A 439 -2.02 3.02 5.45
CA TRP A 439 -2.72 3.58 6.60
C TRP A 439 -4.07 4.14 6.20
N LEU A 440 -5.05 3.97 7.10
CA LEU A 440 -6.39 4.54 6.98
C LEU A 440 -6.88 4.90 8.39
N PHE A 441 -7.40 6.10 8.56
CA PHE A 441 -8.01 6.54 9.83
C PHE A 441 -8.98 7.71 9.61
N PRO A 442 -9.98 7.88 10.50
CA PRO A 442 -10.84 9.04 10.52
C PRO A 442 -10.23 10.13 11.40
N LEU A 443 -10.57 11.38 11.11
CA LEU A 443 -10.23 12.53 11.93
C LEU A 443 -11.41 13.48 11.97
N ASP A 444 -11.82 13.89 13.17
CA ASP A 444 -12.76 15.00 13.36
C ASP A 444 -11.97 16.31 13.33
N PRO A 445 -12.13 17.17 12.31
CA PRO A 445 -11.38 18.41 12.24
C PRO A 445 -11.82 19.44 13.28
N SER A 446 -12.99 19.27 13.91
CA SER A 446 -13.54 20.23 14.89
C SER A 446 -12.85 20.21 16.26
N ILE A 447 -12.04 19.18 16.53
CA ILE A 447 -11.25 19.04 17.76
C ILE A 447 -9.83 19.57 17.64
N ILE A 448 -9.44 20.08 16.46
CA ILE A 448 -8.14 20.72 16.22
C ILE A 448 -8.25 22.20 16.60
N ASP A 449 -7.51 22.60 17.64
CA ASP A 449 -7.48 23.96 18.21
C ASP A 449 -6.66 24.97 17.39
#